data_AF-A0A2D6F1F3-F1
#
_entry.id   AF-A0A2D6F1F3-F1
#
_cell.length_a   1.000
_cell.length_b   1.000
_cell.length_c   1.000
_cell.angle_alpha   90.00
_cell.angle_beta   90.00
_cell.angle_gamma   90.00
#
_symmetry.space_group_name_H-M   'P 1'
#
loop_
_entity.id
_entity.type
_entity.pdbx_description
1 polymer ?
#
loop_
_entity_poly.entity_id
_entity_poly.type
_entity_poly.pdbx_seq_one_letter_code
_entity_poly.pdbx_strand_id
1 'polypeptide(L)'
;MYTKVKQIKGIEYLYLVKQTYDKRHKKTRQKTVKYLGRIVSLSKKREIDLNRHIPSIKSFIESNSLQTIFQKLIQYELFNHGFRLDNKLGELKDNHYRITPRCRMFKQINSGAKVCFEINQGFLTGHSIDRLCEPLPVLESDLACGEFLAKRYGAEGLDISPELFILLFKRVLKQGLLKTG
;
A
#
# COMPACT_ATOMS: atom_id res chain seq x y z
N MET A 1 -1.49 -13.14 -8.04
CA MET A 1 -1.48 -13.47 -6.58
C MET A 1 -2.44 -12.52 -5.90
N TYR A 2 -2.94 -12.85 -4.71
CA TYR A 2 -3.83 -11.96 -3.96
C TYR A 2 -3.64 -12.16 -2.45
N THR A 3 -4.09 -11.19 -1.66
CA THR A 3 -4.06 -11.23 -0.19
C THR A 3 -5.28 -12.00 0.32
N LYS A 4 -5.07 -12.84 1.34
CA LYS A 4 -6.11 -13.64 1.97
C LYS A 4 -6.02 -13.51 3.48
N VAL A 5 -7.13 -13.15 4.11
CA VAL A 5 -7.29 -13.19 5.57
C VAL A 5 -7.48 -14.63 6.02
N LYS A 6 -6.81 -15.02 7.11
CA LYS A 6 -7.02 -16.28 7.81
C LYS A 6 -7.20 -16.00 9.29
N GLN A 7 -8.21 -16.62 9.88
CA GLN A 7 -8.45 -16.56 11.31
C GLN A 7 -7.89 -17.81 11.99
N ILE A 8 -7.07 -17.63 13.02
CA ILE A 8 -6.47 -18.71 13.81
C ILE A 8 -6.63 -18.35 15.28
N LYS A 9 -7.36 -19.18 16.04
CA LYS A 9 -7.67 -18.94 17.46
C LYS A 9 -8.26 -17.54 17.71
N GLY A 10 -9.17 -17.11 16.85
CA GLY A 10 -9.82 -15.79 16.94
C GLY A 10 -8.96 -14.61 16.48
N ILE A 11 -7.68 -14.82 16.14
CA ILE A 11 -6.77 -13.77 15.66
C ILE A 11 -6.68 -13.81 14.14
N GLU A 12 -6.73 -12.65 13.51
CA GLU A 12 -6.65 -12.52 12.06
C GLU A 12 -5.23 -12.25 11.57
N TYR A 13 -4.91 -12.90 10.45
CA TYR A 13 -3.60 -12.88 9.83
C TYR A 13 -3.73 -12.73 8.32
N LEU A 14 -2.85 -11.93 7.74
CA LEU A 14 -2.81 -11.71 6.30
C LEU A 14 -1.74 -12.56 5.64
N TYR A 15 -2.12 -13.22 4.54
CA TYR A 15 -1.23 -14.05 3.73
C TYR A 15 -1.30 -13.65 2.27
N LEU A 16 -0.17 -13.67 1.57
CA LEU A 16 -0.13 -13.66 0.12
C LEU A 16 -0.33 -15.09 -0.38
N VAL A 17 -1.29 -15.28 -1.27
CA VAL A 17 -1.61 -16.59 -1.86
C VAL A 17 -1.59 -16.53 -3.39
N LYS A 18 -1.33 -17.67 -4.02
CA LYS A 18 -1.45 -17.86 -5.46
C LYS A 18 -2.35 -19.05 -5.78
N GLN A 19 -3.21 -18.89 -6.79
CA GLN A 19 -3.93 -20.03 -7.37
C GLN A 19 -2.98 -20.81 -8.28
N THR A 20 -3.06 -22.12 -8.22
CA THR A 20 -2.29 -23.05 -9.06
C THR A 20 -3.22 -24.16 -9.53
N TYR A 21 -3.18 -24.51 -10.81
CA TYR A 21 -3.92 -25.66 -11.33
C TYR A 21 -3.08 -26.94 -11.21
N ASP A 22 -3.64 -27.93 -10.54
CA ASP A 22 -3.04 -29.26 -10.42
C ASP A 22 -3.49 -30.11 -11.60
N LYS A 23 -2.60 -30.27 -12.59
CA LYS A 23 -2.90 -31.04 -13.83
C LYS A 23 -3.20 -32.51 -13.52
N ARG A 24 -2.53 -33.11 -12.53
CA ARG A 24 -2.69 -34.54 -12.19
C ARG A 24 -4.06 -34.82 -11.61
N HIS A 25 -4.54 -33.95 -10.73
CA HIS A 25 -5.83 -34.10 -10.05
C HIS A 25 -6.94 -33.23 -10.65
N LYS A 26 -6.69 -32.59 -11.80
CA LYS A 26 -7.60 -31.69 -12.51
C LYS A 26 -8.34 -30.70 -11.59
N LYS A 27 -7.63 -30.11 -10.62
CA LYS A 27 -8.23 -29.23 -9.61
C LYS A 27 -7.41 -27.98 -9.33
N THR A 28 -8.10 -26.88 -9.06
CA THR A 28 -7.47 -25.64 -8.62
C THR A 28 -7.13 -25.72 -7.13
N ARG A 29 -5.89 -25.41 -6.78
CA ARG A 29 -5.41 -25.31 -5.40
C ARG A 29 -4.91 -23.90 -5.10
N GLN A 30 -5.04 -23.47 -3.86
CA GLN A 30 -4.42 -22.25 -3.36
C GLN A 30 -3.13 -22.60 -2.62
N LYS A 31 -2.03 -21.96 -2.97
CA LYS A 31 -0.74 -22.08 -2.27
C LYS A 31 -0.44 -20.78 -1.53
N THR A 32 -0.10 -20.90 -0.25
CA THR A 32 0.41 -19.77 0.55
C THR A 32 1.82 -19.45 0.06
N VAL A 33 2.04 -18.20 -0.34
CA VAL A 33 3.32 -17.69 -0.83
C VAL A 33 4.11 -17.03 0.30
N LYS A 34 3.46 -16.17 1.08
CA LYS A 34 4.12 -15.37 2.11
C LYS A 34 3.18 -15.03 3.25
N TYR A 35 3.69 -15.04 4.48
CA TYR A 35 3.02 -14.45 5.63
C TYR A 35 3.27 -12.92 5.66
N LEU A 36 2.20 -12.14 5.66
CA LEU A 36 2.28 -10.68 5.60
C LEU A 36 2.21 -10.02 6.98
N GLY A 37 1.57 -10.65 7.96
CA GLY A 37 1.54 -10.15 9.34
C GLY A 37 0.25 -10.52 10.05
N ARG A 38 0.18 -10.22 11.35
CA ARG A 38 -1.08 -10.16 12.10
C ARG A 38 -1.83 -8.89 11.69
N ILE A 39 -3.13 -9.01 11.43
CA ILE A 39 -3.98 -7.88 11.07
C ILE A 39 -4.25 -7.03 12.30
N VAL A 40 -4.09 -5.73 12.13
CA VAL A 40 -4.42 -4.69 13.10
C VAL A 40 -5.25 -3.65 12.38
N SER A 41 -6.52 -3.53 12.76
CA SER A 41 -7.42 -2.52 12.21
C SER A 41 -7.13 -1.16 12.85
N LEU A 42 -6.84 -0.16 12.02
CA LEU A 42 -6.59 1.20 12.50
C LEU A 42 -7.84 2.06 12.30
N SER A 43 -8.29 2.70 13.36
CA SER A 43 -9.34 3.73 13.26
C SER A 43 -8.72 5.08 12.89
N LYS A 44 -9.37 5.82 11.99
CA LYS A 44 -8.97 7.20 11.64
C LYS A 44 -9.17 8.07 12.88
N LYS A 45 -8.11 8.75 13.32
CA LYS A 45 -8.12 9.60 14.53
C LYS A 45 -8.19 11.09 14.19
N ARG A 46 -7.79 11.46 12.98
CA ARG A 46 -7.68 12.84 12.50
C ARG A 46 -8.00 12.89 11.02
N GLU A 47 -8.42 14.07 10.58
CA GLU A 47 -8.55 14.42 9.18
C GLU A 47 -7.69 15.65 8.93
N ILE A 48 -6.43 15.39 8.59
CA ILE A 48 -5.47 16.43 8.28
C ILE A 48 -5.65 16.77 6.80
N ASP A 49 -5.67 18.05 6.45
CA ASP A 49 -5.61 18.46 5.05
C ASP A 49 -4.28 18.02 4.42
N LEU A 50 -4.36 17.26 3.32
CA LEU A 50 -3.20 16.78 2.58
C LEU A 50 -2.28 17.91 2.14
N ASN A 51 -2.81 19.09 1.80
CA ASN A 51 -2.00 20.24 1.40
C ASN A 51 -1.13 20.78 2.55
N ARG A 52 -1.55 20.59 3.80
CA ARG A 52 -0.72 20.91 4.98
C ARG A 52 0.43 19.92 5.15
N HIS A 53 0.25 18.67 4.69
CA HIS A 53 1.27 17.63 4.78
C HIS A 53 2.24 17.62 3.59
N ILE A 54 1.72 17.96 2.41
CA ILE A 54 2.44 18.05 1.14
C ILE A 54 2.09 19.41 0.51
N PRO A 55 2.80 20.49 0.90
CA PRO A 55 2.64 21.78 0.26
C PRO A 55 2.90 21.67 -1.25
N SER A 56 2.06 22.30 -2.07
CA SER A 56 2.17 22.28 -3.52
C SER A 56 2.20 20.87 -4.11
N ILE A 57 1.17 20.07 -3.82
CA ILE A 57 1.06 18.65 -4.20
C ILE A 57 1.40 18.37 -5.67
N LYS A 58 0.99 19.25 -6.59
CA LYS A 58 1.29 19.14 -8.02
C LYS A 58 2.80 19.14 -8.28
N SER A 59 3.50 20.16 -7.78
CA SER A 59 4.96 20.28 -7.92
C SER A 59 5.66 19.09 -7.24
N PHE A 60 5.19 18.68 -6.06
CA PHE A 60 5.73 17.51 -5.38
C PHE A 60 5.65 16.24 -6.24
N ILE A 61 4.50 15.96 -6.88
CA ILE A 61 4.32 14.78 -7.75
C ILE A 61 5.19 14.86 -9.01
N GLU A 62 5.34 16.05 -9.59
CA GLU A 62 6.14 16.26 -10.81
C GLU A 62 7.64 16.06 -10.56
N SER A 63 8.14 16.55 -9.42
CA SER A 63 9.59 16.55 -9.10
C SER A 63 10.09 15.29 -8.41
N ASN A 64 9.21 14.39 -7.95
CA ASN A 64 9.62 13.21 -7.17
C ASN A 64 9.42 11.88 -7.91
N SER A 65 10.10 10.85 -7.41
CA SER A 65 9.90 9.45 -7.84
C SER A 65 8.56 8.92 -7.33
N LEU A 66 7.98 7.91 -8.00
CA LEU A 66 6.75 7.26 -7.53
C LEU A 66 6.93 6.68 -6.13
N GLN A 67 8.09 6.09 -5.85
CA GLN A 67 8.41 5.56 -4.53
C GLN A 67 8.34 6.66 -3.45
N THR A 68 8.94 7.82 -3.70
CA THR A 68 8.91 8.96 -2.77
C THR A 68 7.48 9.47 -2.57
N ILE A 69 6.70 9.53 -3.66
CA ILE A 69 5.31 9.98 -3.62
C ILE A 69 4.46 9.04 -2.76
N PHE A 70 4.49 7.73 -3.02
CA PHE A 70 3.72 6.77 -2.22
C PHE A 70 4.19 6.68 -0.78
N GLN A 71 5.49 6.78 -0.52
CA GLN A 71 5.99 6.87 0.86
C GLN A 71 5.41 8.06 1.60
N LYS A 72 5.27 9.21 0.93
CA LYS A 72 4.70 10.42 1.52
C LYS A 72 3.18 10.32 1.71
N LEU A 73 2.46 9.71 0.78
CA LEU A 73 1.02 9.44 0.91
C LEU A 73 0.73 8.44 2.05
N ILE A 74 1.54 7.39 2.16
CA ILE A 74 1.44 6.43 3.27
C ILE A 74 1.76 7.10 4.61
N GLN A 75 2.79 7.96 4.65
CA GLN A 75 3.08 8.77 5.84
C GLN A 75 1.87 9.60 6.24
N TYR A 76 1.31 10.36 5.30
CA TYR A 76 0.10 11.17 5.50
C TYR A 76 -1.06 10.34 6.07
N GLU A 77 -1.34 9.17 5.46
CA GLU A 77 -2.42 8.30 5.93
C GLU A 77 -2.17 7.82 7.36
N LEU A 78 -0.95 7.37 7.66
CA LEU A 78 -0.59 6.93 9.01
C LEU A 78 -0.64 8.08 10.04
N PHE A 79 -0.35 9.32 9.64
CA PHE A 79 -0.57 10.49 10.51
C PHE A 79 -2.06 10.69 10.85
N ASN A 80 -2.97 10.45 9.90
CA ASN A 80 -4.41 10.45 10.17
C ASN A 80 -4.83 9.36 11.17
N HIS A 81 -4.07 8.27 11.27
CA HIS A 81 -4.23 7.21 12.28
C HIS A 81 -3.45 7.44 13.59
N GLY A 82 -2.79 8.59 13.74
CA GLY A 82 -2.10 9.00 14.96
C GLY A 82 -0.66 8.54 15.09
N PHE A 83 -0.06 7.99 14.03
CA PHE A 83 1.39 7.77 13.98
C PHE A 83 2.12 9.12 13.99
N ARG A 84 3.34 9.12 14.50
CA ARG A 84 4.24 10.28 14.50
C ARG A 84 5.59 9.88 13.93
N LEU A 85 6.23 10.81 13.21
CA LEU A 85 7.59 10.63 12.73
C LEU A 85 8.58 10.78 13.87
N ASP A 86 9.38 9.75 14.08
CA ASP A 86 10.57 9.79 14.91
C ASP A 86 11.75 10.22 14.03
N ASN A 87 12.08 11.51 14.10
CA ASN A 87 13.15 12.11 13.29
C ASN A 87 14.53 11.50 13.56
N LYS A 88 14.75 10.85 14.71
CA LYS A 88 16.04 10.22 15.03
C LYS A 88 16.26 8.92 14.26
N LEU A 89 15.19 8.17 14.02
CA LEU A 89 15.26 6.85 13.39
C LEU A 89 14.63 6.81 11.99
N GLY A 90 13.92 7.87 11.58
CA GLY A 90 13.16 7.90 10.34
C GLY A 90 11.98 6.91 10.33
N GLU A 91 11.48 6.58 11.52
CA GLU A 91 10.37 5.63 11.72
C GLU A 91 9.07 6.36 12.01
N LEU A 92 7.94 5.79 11.58
CA LEU A 92 6.62 6.21 12.05
C LEU A 92 6.24 5.30 13.21
N LYS A 93 5.85 5.89 14.35
CA LYS A 93 5.43 5.12 15.52
C LYS A 93 4.18 5.69 16.17
N ASP A 94 3.39 4.81 16.75
CA ASP A 94 2.43 5.15 17.79
C ASP A 94 2.83 4.44 19.10
N ASN A 95 1.91 4.31 20.06
CA ASN A 95 2.20 3.67 21.34
C ASN A 95 2.43 2.15 21.23
N HIS A 96 1.97 1.50 20.16
CA HIS A 96 1.92 0.04 20.05
C HIS A 96 2.75 -0.50 18.87
N TYR A 97 2.93 0.31 17.83
CA TYR A 97 3.47 -0.11 16.55
C TYR A 97 4.51 0.86 16.01
N ARG A 98 5.46 0.29 15.25
CA ARG A 98 6.46 1.04 14.49
C ARG A 98 6.51 0.57 13.06
N ILE A 99 6.80 1.52 12.19
CA ILE A 99 6.90 1.33 10.75
C ILE A 99 8.17 1.99 10.31
N THR A 100 8.94 1.29 9.50
CA THR A 100 10.09 1.87 8.79
C THR A 100 9.70 1.98 7.32
N PRO A 101 9.18 3.13 6.84
CA PRO A 101 8.60 3.23 5.49
C PRO A 101 9.59 2.92 4.37
N ARG A 102 10.88 3.21 4.58
CA ARG A 102 11.95 2.80 3.66
C ARG A 102 12.16 1.29 3.64
N CYS A 103 12.16 0.63 4.80
CA CYS A 103 12.45 -0.79 4.92
C CYS A 103 11.20 -1.68 4.78
N ARG A 104 10.00 -1.10 4.61
CA ARG A 104 8.74 -1.83 4.38
C ARG A 104 8.40 -2.78 5.53
N MET A 105 8.85 -2.43 6.74
CA MET A 105 8.72 -3.25 7.95
C MET A 105 7.67 -2.65 8.87
N PHE A 106 6.75 -3.52 9.30
CA PHE A 106 5.61 -3.20 10.13
C PHE A 106 5.67 -4.12 11.35
N LYS A 107 5.90 -3.55 12.54
CA LYS A 107 6.15 -4.32 13.75
C LYS A 107 5.38 -3.78 14.94
N GLN A 108 4.91 -4.68 15.79
CA GLN A 108 4.53 -4.33 17.15
C GLN A 108 5.78 -4.03 17.98
N ILE A 109 5.77 -2.95 18.77
CA ILE A 109 6.93 -2.47 19.51
C ILE A 109 7.39 -3.50 20.56
N ASN A 110 6.46 -3.99 21.39
CA ASN A 110 6.81 -4.83 22.54
C ASN A 110 7.25 -6.24 22.16
N SER A 111 6.62 -6.85 21.15
CA SER A 111 6.88 -8.24 20.76
C SER A 111 7.84 -8.35 19.56
N GLY A 112 8.03 -7.28 18.80
CA GLY A 112 8.70 -7.33 17.50
C GLY A 112 7.93 -8.09 16.42
N ALA A 113 6.71 -8.56 16.72
CA ALA A 113 5.90 -9.37 15.81
C ALA A 113 5.55 -8.57 14.55
N LYS A 114 5.58 -9.26 13.41
CA LYS A 114 5.20 -8.68 12.12
C LYS A 114 3.69 -8.42 12.08
N VAL A 115 3.31 -7.18 11.78
CA VAL A 115 1.92 -6.77 11.65
C VAL A 115 1.62 -6.27 10.24
N CYS A 116 0.35 -6.19 9.91
CA CYS A 116 -0.18 -5.49 8.74
C CYS A 116 -1.35 -4.64 9.22
N PHE A 117 -1.50 -3.45 8.64
CA PHE A 117 -2.60 -2.57 9.01
C PHE A 117 -3.73 -2.72 8.05
N GLU A 118 -4.92 -2.99 8.57
CA GLU A 118 -6.16 -2.78 7.83
C GLU A 118 -6.50 -1.29 7.96
N ILE A 119 -6.54 -0.62 6.81
CA ILE A 119 -6.75 0.82 6.68
C ILE A 119 -7.75 1.03 5.56
N ASN A 120 -8.78 1.85 5.82
CA ASN A 120 -9.89 2.08 4.90
C ASN A 120 -10.51 0.75 4.45
N GLN A 121 -10.45 0.43 3.16
CA GLN A 121 -10.97 -0.83 2.59
C GLN A 121 -9.86 -1.81 2.18
N GLY A 122 -8.62 -1.57 2.62
CA GLY A 122 -7.45 -2.33 2.17
C GLY A 122 -6.48 -2.69 3.29
N PHE A 123 -5.36 -3.26 2.88
CA PHE A 123 -4.29 -3.65 3.80
C PHE A 123 -3.00 -2.96 3.43
N LEU A 124 -2.44 -2.18 4.36
CA LEU A 124 -1.12 -1.60 4.22
C LEU A 124 -0.07 -2.57 4.77
N THR A 125 0.74 -3.11 3.85
CA THR A 125 1.84 -4.02 4.16
C THR A 125 3.12 -3.63 3.42
N GLY A 126 4.24 -4.29 3.75
CA GLY A 126 5.44 -4.15 2.92
C GLY A 126 5.22 -4.57 1.47
N HIS A 127 4.39 -5.58 1.22
CA HIS A 127 4.03 -6.02 -0.14
C HIS A 127 3.17 -4.99 -0.87
N SER A 128 2.29 -4.29 -0.14
CA SER A 128 1.46 -3.20 -0.66
C SER A 128 2.31 -2.06 -1.19
N ILE A 129 3.35 -1.68 -0.43
CA ILE A 129 4.32 -0.66 -0.86
C ILE A 129 5.03 -1.09 -2.14
N ASP A 130 5.44 -2.36 -2.24
CA ASP A 130 6.06 -2.92 -3.45
C ASP A 130 5.13 -2.73 -4.65
N ARG A 131 3.88 -3.19 -4.52
CA ARG A 131 2.88 -3.15 -5.59
C ARG A 131 2.51 -1.74 -6.02
N LEU A 132 2.48 -0.78 -5.10
CA LEU A 132 2.23 0.62 -5.44
C LEU A 132 3.36 1.20 -6.30
N CYS A 133 4.61 0.77 -6.07
CA CYS A 133 5.78 1.24 -6.80
C CYS A 133 6.06 0.44 -8.08
N GLU A 134 5.40 -0.70 -8.29
CA GLU A 134 5.59 -1.54 -9.48
C GLU A 134 5.05 -0.83 -10.74
N PRO A 135 5.76 -0.96 -11.88
CA PRO A 135 5.27 -0.50 -13.18
C PRO A 135 3.85 -1.02 -13.47
N LEU A 136 3.09 -0.22 -14.22
CA LEU A 136 1.79 -0.69 -14.70
C LEU A 136 1.97 -1.77 -15.76
N PRO A 137 1.07 -2.76 -15.81
CA PRO A 137 0.99 -3.63 -16.97
C PRO A 137 0.64 -2.80 -18.21
N VAL A 138 1.10 -3.26 -19.37
CA VAL A 138 0.62 -2.74 -20.65
C VAL A 138 -0.84 -3.20 -20.80
N LEU A 139 -1.76 -2.24 -20.87
CA LEU A 139 -3.19 -2.49 -21.08
C LEU A 139 -3.63 -1.79 -22.37
N GLU A 140 -4.76 -2.23 -22.92
CA GLU A 140 -5.24 -1.84 -24.24
C GLU A 140 -5.72 -0.38 -24.31
N SER A 141 -5.99 0.26 -23.16
CA SER A 141 -6.46 1.65 -23.11
C SER A 141 -6.08 2.36 -21.82
N ASP A 142 -6.04 3.69 -21.89
CA ASP A 142 -5.87 4.56 -20.72
C ASP A 142 -6.98 4.34 -19.68
N LEU A 143 -8.22 4.05 -20.12
CA LEU A 143 -9.32 3.74 -19.22
C LEU A 143 -9.03 2.46 -18.42
N ALA A 144 -8.58 1.39 -19.08
CA ALA A 144 -8.20 0.15 -18.40
C ALA A 144 -7.04 0.37 -17.41
N CYS A 145 -6.06 1.19 -17.79
CA CYS A 145 -4.98 1.63 -16.88
C CYS A 145 -5.52 2.38 -15.66
N GLY A 146 -6.45 3.31 -15.87
CA GLY A 146 -7.08 4.09 -14.81
C GLY A 146 -7.84 3.19 -13.82
N GLU A 147 -8.71 2.31 -14.32
CA GLU A 147 -9.44 1.37 -13.48
C GLU A 147 -8.53 0.45 -12.68
N PHE A 148 -7.49 -0.09 -13.34
CA PHE A 148 -6.52 -0.95 -12.69
C PHE A 148 -5.78 -0.21 -11.57
N LEU A 149 -5.41 1.04 -11.80
CA LEU A 149 -4.71 1.87 -10.83
C LEU A 149 -5.60 2.22 -9.63
N ALA A 150 -6.85 2.62 -9.88
CA ALA A 150 -7.82 2.91 -8.83
C ALA A 150 -8.08 1.68 -7.95
N LYS A 151 -8.31 0.51 -8.57
CA LYS A 151 -8.45 -0.77 -7.85
C LYS A 151 -7.21 -1.10 -7.03
N ARG A 152 -6.01 -0.85 -7.58
CA ARG A 152 -4.74 -1.06 -6.87
C ARG A 152 -4.65 -0.16 -5.64
N TYR A 153 -4.90 1.14 -5.76
CA TYR A 153 -4.79 2.08 -4.65
C TYR A 153 -5.77 1.78 -3.51
N GLY A 154 -7.04 1.52 -3.84
CA GLY A 154 -8.05 1.14 -2.85
C GLY A 154 -7.72 -0.17 -2.13
N ALA A 155 -7.25 -1.19 -2.86
CA ALA A 155 -6.87 -2.49 -2.26
C ALA A 155 -5.69 -2.39 -1.28
N GLU A 156 -4.80 -1.41 -1.47
CA GLU A 156 -3.68 -1.15 -0.56
C GLU A 156 -4.03 -0.15 0.56
N GLY A 157 -5.30 0.25 0.67
CA GLY A 157 -5.83 1.07 1.75
C GLY A 157 -5.60 2.57 1.60
N LEU A 158 -5.18 3.05 0.42
CA LEU A 158 -5.00 4.48 0.17
C LEU A 158 -6.32 5.13 -0.25
N ASP A 159 -6.80 6.07 0.56
CA ASP A 159 -7.92 6.95 0.21
C ASP A 159 -7.37 8.14 -0.59
N ILE A 160 -7.67 8.17 -1.89
CA ILE A 160 -7.09 9.14 -2.84
C ILE A 160 -8.23 9.92 -3.48
N SER A 161 -8.19 11.25 -3.36
CA SER A 161 -9.18 12.13 -3.98
C SER A 161 -9.11 12.03 -5.52
N PRO A 162 -10.22 12.29 -6.24
CA PRO A 162 -10.23 12.27 -7.70
C PRO A 162 -9.15 13.16 -8.34
N GLU A 163 -8.89 14.34 -7.78
CA GLU A 163 -7.91 15.30 -8.28
C GLU A 163 -6.48 14.75 -8.14
N LEU A 164 -6.16 14.19 -6.96
CA LEU A 164 -4.88 13.55 -6.71
C LEU A 164 -4.70 12.31 -7.60
N PHE A 165 -5.76 11.53 -7.78
CA PHE A 165 -5.74 10.38 -8.68
C PHE A 165 -5.36 10.77 -10.11
N ILE A 166 -5.96 11.84 -10.65
CA ILE A 166 -5.63 12.34 -12.00
C ILE A 166 -4.15 12.75 -12.09
N LEU A 167 -3.59 13.42 -11.08
CA LEU A 167 -2.18 13.81 -11.05
C LEU A 167 -1.25 12.60 -11.02
N LEU A 168 -1.55 11.62 -10.16
CA LEU A 168 -0.78 10.38 -10.05
C LEU A 168 -0.87 9.57 -11.35
N PHE A 169 -2.07 9.44 -11.91
CA PHE A 169 -2.30 8.71 -13.16
C PHE A 169 -1.48 9.31 -14.30
N LYS A 170 -1.52 10.63 -14.50
CA LYS A 170 -0.67 11.33 -15.50
C LYS A 170 0.82 11.10 -15.26
N ARG A 171 1.26 11.12 -13.99
CA ARG A 171 2.66 10.88 -13.63
C ARG A 171 3.09 9.45 -13.95
N VAL A 172 2.24 8.48 -13.66
CA VAL A 172 2.48 7.06 -13.94
C VAL A 172 2.48 6.79 -15.43
N LEU A 173 1.52 7.34 -16.20
CA LEU A 173 1.53 7.26 -17.67
C LEU A 173 2.80 7.86 -18.26
N LYS A 174 3.26 9.04 -17.78
CA LYS A 174 4.52 9.64 -18.23
C LYS A 174 5.75 8.77 -17.93
N GLN A 175 5.73 7.98 -16.85
CA GLN A 175 6.80 7.00 -16.56
C GLN A 175 6.64 5.68 -17.33
N GLY A 176 5.42 5.35 -17.76
CA GLY A 176 5.06 4.13 -18.49
C GLY A 176 4.94 4.28 -20.02
N LEU A 177 5.11 5.48 -20.56
CA LEU A 177 5.05 5.78 -22.00
C LEU A 177 6.27 6.59 -22.46
N LEU A 178 7.39 5.88 -22.57
CA LEU A 178 8.38 5.95 -23.66
C LEU A 178 9.12 4.60 -23.71
N LYS A 179 8.37 3.51 -23.93
CA LYS A 179 8.89 2.26 -24.52
C LYS A 179 7.85 1.65 -25.45
N THR A 180 7.47 2.44 -26.45
CA THR A 180 7.07 1.94 -27.76
C THR A 180 8.10 2.49 -28.73
N GLY A 181 9.04 1.64 -29.15
CA GLY A 181 10.24 1.97 -29.91
C GLY A 181 11.29 0.90 -29.70
#